data_AF-A0A448ZKK6-F1
#
_entry.id   AF-A0A448ZKK6-F1
#
_cell.length_a   1.000
_cell.length_b   1.000
_cell.length_c   1.000
_cell.angle_alpha   90.00
_cell.angle_beta   90.00
_cell.angle_gamma   90.00
#
_symmetry.space_group_name_H-M   'P 1'
#
loop_
_entity.id
_entity.type
_entity.pdbx_description
1 polymer ?
#
loop_
_entity_poly.entity_id
_entity_poly.type
_entity_poly.pdbx_seq_one_letter_code
_entity_poly.pdbx_strand_id
1 'polypeptide(L)'
;MSQLYSHNFAGCNLIPIRVDALSDDKSIRIVDTLLFDPSCWPVTLYEPLYASVEENVSLIAHTILSDAEVQPMGRTVRHFTGRLDLWSNKLQKTIEDQLRPQLWRIVEMSNEDQTLLGKNGETLIPISIRLLFDRINIHENILWDKHGPLSPFDFAEDMVKEMNLPDDAIISIAMTIIEQLHGLHVDTAPEPTSENNDKKKLYRGAWTTHDSKEHASIVSQVVAQHRSI
;
A
#
# COMPACT_ATOMS: atom_id res chain seq x y z
N MET A 1 16.69 0.12 -30.48
CA MET A 1 16.23 -0.41 -29.18
C MET A 1 16.97 0.35 -28.10
N SER A 2 16.43 1.49 -27.70
CA SER A 2 16.94 2.36 -26.66
C SER A 2 16.41 1.87 -25.32
N GLN A 3 17.30 1.42 -24.43
CA GLN A 3 16.95 1.11 -23.04
C GLN A 3 16.61 2.44 -22.34
N LEU A 4 15.36 2.58 -21.93
CA LEU A 4 14.88 3.67 -21.09
C LEU A 4 15.38 3.40 -19.67
N TYR A 5 16.28 4.24 -19.18
CA TYR A 5 16.76 4.19 -17.81
C TYR A 5 15.92 5.17 -17.00
N SER A 6 14.83 4.68 -16.43
CA SER A 6 14.14 5.29 -15.30
C SER A 6 15.08 5.43 -14.10
N HIS A 7 14.75 6.30 -13.14
CA HIS A 7 15.32 6.34 -11.78
C HIS A 7 15.23 4.97 -11.08
N ASN A 8 16.14 4.07 -11.45
CA ASN A 8 16.16 2.68 -11.01
C ASN A 8 16.74 2.62 -9.61
N PHE A 9 15.86 2.43 -8.63
CA PHE A 9 16.22 1.74 -7.39
C PHE A 9 16.67 0.33 -7.80
N ALA A 10 17.77 -0.19 -7.28
CA ALA A 10 18.39 -1.40 -7.82
C ALA A 10 17.38 -2.52 -8.08
N GLY A 11 17.13 -2.79 -9.36
CA GLY A 11 16.27 -3.87 -9.85
C GLY A 11 14.76 -3.58 -9.96
N CYS A 12 14.23 -2.45 -9.47
CA CYS A 12 12.78 -2.19 -9.52
C CYS A 12 12.46 -0.84 -10.18
N ASN A 13 11.98 -0.89 -11.43
CA ASN A 13 11.37 0.25 -12.13
C ASN A 13 9.89 0.44 -11.76
N LEU A 14 9.54 0.15 -10.50
CA LEU A 14 8.16 0.17 -10.06
C LEU A 14 7.86 1.52 -9.42
N ILE A 15 6.78 2.13 -9.89
CA ILE A 15 6.28 3.41 -9.40
C ILE A 15 4.97 3.13 -8.66
N PRO A 16 4.88 3.47 -7.37
CA PRO A 16 3.65 3.31 -6.62
C PRO A 16 2.63 4.35 -7.08
N ILE A 17 1.43 3.88 -7.41
CA ILE A 17 0.26 4.70 -7.69
C ILE A 17 -0.73 4.47 -6.56
N ARG A 18 -1.16 5.53 -5.88
CA ARG A 18 -2.04 5.41 -4.71
C ARG A 18 -3.41 6.04 -4.99
N VAL A 19 -4.44 5.36 -4.53
CA VAL A 19 -5.84 5.79 -4.56
C VAL A 19 -6.36 5.83 -3.13
N ASP A 20 -7.03 6.92 -2.78
CA ASP A 20 -7.75 7.11 -1.52
C ASP A 20 -9.04 7.87 -1.82
N ALA A 21 -10.01 7.14 -2.38
CA ALA A 21 -11.26 7.69 -2.86
C ALA A 21 -12.36 7.49 -1.81
N LEU A 22 -13.08 8.57 -1.49
CA LEU A 22 -14.21 8.56 -0.57
C LEU A 22 -15.48 8.88 -1.35
N SER A 23 -16.55 8.11 -1.15
CA SER A 23 -17.85 8.40 -1.75
C SER A 23 -18.43 9.72 -1.23
N ASP A 24 -19.31 10.34 -2.01
CA ASP A 24 -19.96 11.62 -1.66
C ASP A 24 -20.66 11.59 -0.28
N ASP A 25 -21.29 10.47 0.04
CA ASP A 25 -21.99 10.21 1.29
C ASP A 25 -21.06 9.70 2.41
N LYS A 26 -19.77 9.52 2.10
CA LYS A 26 -18.73 9.00 2.99
C LYS A 26 -18.99 7.60 3.52
N SER A 27 -19.90 6.85 2.89
CA SER A 27 -20.20 5.47 3.28
C SER A 27 -19.11 4.49 2.84
N ILE A 28 -18.33 4.86 1.82
CA ILE A 28 -17.31 4.02 1.19
C ILE A 28 -16.01 4.79 1.11
N ARG A 29 -14.92 4.17 1.55
CA ARG A 29 -13.55 4.62 1.29
C ARG A 29 -12.79 3.47 0.63
N ILE A 30 -12.24 3.72 -0.55
CA ILE A 30 -11.36 2.79 -1.27
C ILE A 30 -9.95 3.33 -1.10
N VAL A 31 -9.12 2.59 -0.38
CA VAL A 31 -7.69 2.87 -0.24
C VAL A 31 -6.94 1.72 -0.88
N ASP A 32 -6.15 2.02 -1.90
CA ASP A 32 -5.38 1.02 -2.62
C ASP A 32 -4.07 1.61 -3.14
N THR A 33 -3.07 0.76 -3.29
CA THR A 33 -1.78 1.12 -3.90
C THR A 33 -1.45 0.08 -4.96
N LEU A 34 -1.17 0.54 -6.18
CA LEU A 34 -0.75 -0.29 -7.30
C LEU A 34 0.72 -0.03 -7.60
N LEU A 35 1.47 -1.06 -7.98
CA LEU A 35 2.83 -0.92 -8.48
C LEU A 35 2.80 -0.90 -10.00
N PHE A 36 3.27 0.20 -10.58
CA PHE A 36 3.21 0.44 -12.01
C PHE A 36 4.60 0.31 -12.63
N ASP A 37 4.73 -0.50 -13.69
CA ASP A 37 5.95 -0.63 -14.48
C ASP A 37 5.82 0.17 -15.79
N PRO A 38 6.57 1.27 -15.97
CA PRO A 38 6.60 2.05 -17.21
C PRO A 38 6.99 1.26 -18.45
N SER A 39 7.77 0.19 -18.31
CA SER A 39 8.16 -0.67 -19.44
C SER A 39 7.00 -1.52 -19.97
N CYS A 40 5.98 -1.74 -19.15
CA CYS A 40 4.76 -2.44 -19.51
C CYS A 40 3.63 -1.50 -19.93
N TRP A 41 3.88 -0.18 -20.06
CA TRP A 41 2.83 0.77 -20.42
C TRP A 41 2.28 0.44 -21.82
N PRO A 42 0.98 0.14 -21.97
CA PRO A 42 0.36 -0.10 -23.26
C PRO A 42 0.13 1.26 -23.97
N VAL A 43 1.20 1.89 -24.44
CA VAL A 43 1.08 3.07 -25.30
C VAL A 43 0.77 2.57 -26.70
N THR A 44 -0.47 2.79 -27.13
CA THR A 44 -0.87 2.50 -28.50
C THR A 44 -0.05 3.35 -29.47
N LEU A 45 0.70 2.72 -30.36
CA LEU A 45 1.59 3.39 -31.34
C LEU A 45 0.86 4.39 -32.27
N TYR A 46 -0.47 4.32 -32.33
CA TYR A 46 -1.30 5.06 -33.28
C TYR A 46 -2.13 6.17 -32.65
N GLU A 47 -2.14 6.30 -31.33
CA GLU A 47 -2.93 7.31 -30.64
C GLU A 47 -2.05 8.40 -30.04
N PRO A 48 -2.56 9.65 -29.92
CA PRO A 48 -1.90 10.67 -29.15
C PRO A 48 -1.68 10.21 -27.71
N LEU A 49 -0.50 10.49 -27.15
CA LEU A 49 -0.11 10.14 -25.78
C LEU A 49 -1.18 10.52 -24.74
N TYR A 50 -1.79 11.70 -24.92
CA TYR A 50 -2.88 12.17 -24.07
C TYR A 50 -4.09 11.22 -24.05
N ALA A 51 -4.53 10.73 -25.22
CA ALA A 51 -5.66 9.82 -25.33
C ALA A 51 -5.35 8.48 -24.65
N SER A 52 -4.14 7.94 -24.89
CA SER A 52 -3.68 6.71 -24.26
C SER A 52 -3.61 6.82 -22.73
N VAL A 53 -3.16 7.97 -22.19
CA VAL A 53 -3.15 8.19 -20.74
C VAL A 53 -4.57 8.20 -20.17
N GLU A 54 -5.50 8.95 -20.76
CA GLU A 54 -6.88 9.01 -20.27
C GLU A 54 -7.62 7.66 -20.37
N GLU A 55 -7.36 6.87 -21.42
CA GLU A 55 -7.90 5.51 -21.52
C GLU A 55 -7.38 4.61 -20.39
N ASN A 56 -6.07 4.63 -20.14
CA ASN A 56 -5.46 3.86 -19.06
C ASN A 56 -5.98 4.31 -17.68
N VAL A 57 -6.15 5.61 -17.46
CA VAL A 57 -6.77 6.16 -16.23
C VAL A 57 -8.15 5.53 -16.00
N SER A 58 -9.00 5.52 -17.03
CA SER A 58 -10.36 4.99 -16.92
C SER A 58 -10.38 3.46 -16.73
N LEU A 59 -9.52 2.73 -17.45
CA LEU A 59 -9.39 1.28 -17.30
C LEU A 59 -8.90 0.87 -15.90
N ILE A 60 -7.89 1.55 -15.36
CA ILE A 60 -7.38 1.29 -14.01
C ILE A 60 -8.46 1.61 -12.98
N ALA A 61 -9.13 2.76 -13.09
CA ALA A 61 -10.22 3.12 -12.17
C ALA A 61 -11.36 2.09 -12.19
N HIS A 62 -11.75 1.63 -13.38
CA HIS A 62 -12.76 0.59 -13.55
C HIS A 62 -12.33 -0.74 -12.93
N THR A 63 -11.06 -1.13 -13.09
CA THR A 63 -10.51 -2.37 -12.52
C THR A 63 -10.51 -2.32 -11.00
N ILE A 64 -10.05 -1.23 -10.39
CA ILE A 64 -10.07 -1.02 -8.93
C ILE A 64 -11.50 -1.17 -8.38
N LEU A 65 -12.48 -0.53 -9.05
CA LEU A 65 -13.88 -0.63 -8.64
C LEU A 65 -14.46 -2.04 -8.81
N SER A 66 -14.12 -2.71 -9.91
CA SER A 66 -14.59 -4.06 -10.20
C SER A 66 -14.06 -5.05 -9.16
N ASP A 67 -12.78 -4.95 -8.80
CA ASP A 67 -12.16 -5.82 -7.79
C ASP A 67 -12.76 -5.57 -6.39
N ALA A 68 -13.04 -4.31 -6.05
CA ALA A 68 -13.72 -3.95 -4.80
C ALA A 68 -15.17 -4.48 -4.74
N GLU A 69 -15.87 -4.60 -5.87
CA GLU A 69 -17.25 -5.09 -5.93
C GLU A 69 -17.39 -6.61 -5.75
N VAL A 70 -16.32 -7.40 -5.84
CA VAL A 70 -16.40 -8.86 -5.71
C VAL A 70 -16.64 -9.31 -4.26
N GLN A 71 -16.41 -8.45 -3.25
CA GLN A 71 -16.52 -8.84 -1.84
C GLN A 71 -17.93 -9.06 -1.23
N PRO A 72 -19.09 -8.69 -1.79
CA PRO A 72 -20.40 -9.03 -1.23
C PRO A 72 -21.10 -10.24 -1.88
N MET A 73 -20.49 -10.99 -2.82
CA MET A 73 -21.16 -12.15 -3.45
C MET A 73 -21.37 -13.37 -2.52
N GLY A 74 -20.93 -13.32 -1.26
CA GLY A 74 -20.93 -14.45 -0.33
C GLY A 74 -22.12 -14.60 0.63
N ARG A 75 -23.14 -13.72 0.66
CA ARG A 75 -24.21 -13.82 1.67
C ARG A 75 -25.62 -13.77 1.07
N THR A 76 -26.14 -14.96 0.78
CA THR A 76 -27.57 -15.36 0.80
C THR A 76 -28.61 -14.26 0.55
N VAL A 77 -28.86 -13.98 -0.74
CA VAL A 77 -30.09 -13.68 -1.53
C VAL A 77 -31.42 -13.18 -0.86
N ARG A 78 -31.59 -13.08 0.46
CA ARG A 78 -32.90 -12.76 1.07
C ARG A 78 -33.13 -11.30 1.46
N HIS A 79 -32.16 -10.40 1.30
CA HIS A 79 -32.37 -8.96 1.53
C HIS A 79 -31.71 -8.11 0.43
N PHE A 80 -32.44 -7.92 -0.69
CA PHE A 80 -31.97 -7.24 -1.89
C PHE A 80 -32.02 -5.70 -1.82
N THR A 81 -32.19 -5.11 -0.63
CA THR A 81 -32.48 -3.67 -0.46
C THR A 81 -31.30 -2.82 0.02
N GLY A 82 -30.07 -3.32 -0.06
CA GLY A 82 -28.89 -2.60 0.45
C GLY A 82 -27.61 -2.82 -0.36
N ARG A 83 -27.72 -3.07 -1.67
CA ARG A 83 -26.54 -3.22 -2.52
C ARG A 83 -25.84 -1.87 -2.61
N LEU A 84 -24.64 -1.80 -2.06
CA LEU A 84 -23.78 -0.62 -2.08
C LEU A 84 -23.34 -0.39 -3.53
N ASP A 85 -23.78 0.70 -4.13
CA ASP A 85 -23.46 1.02 -5.52
C ASP A 85 -22.05 1.59 -5.63
N LEU A 86 -21.07 0.69 -5.69
CA LEU A 86 -19.66 1.03 -5.93
C LEU A 86 -19.43 1.58 -7.35
N TRP A 87 -20.39 1.38 -8.26
CA TRP A 87 -20.32 1.76 -9.67
C TRP A 87 -20.84 3.17 -9.94
N SER A 88 -20.98 3.99 -8.91
CA SER A 88 -21.37 5.38 -9.13
C SER A 88 -20.33 6.06 -10.02
N ASN A 89 -20.78 6.66 -11.13
CA ASN A 89 -19.93 7.44 -12.04
C ASN A 89 -19.09 8.51 -11.31
N LYS A 90 -19.57 8.97 -10.16
CA LYS A 90 -18.88 9.95 -9.31
C LYS A 90 -17.67 9.37 -8.58
N LEU A 91 -17.81 8.19 -7.98
CA LEU A 91 -16.70 7.52 -7.30
C LEU A 91 -15.63 7.12 -8.32
N GLN A 92 -16.03 6.57 -9.47
CA GLN A 92 -15.11 6.30 -10.57
C GLN A 92 -14.35 7.56 -10.97
N LYS A 93 -15.05 8.68 -11.21
CA LYS A 93 -14.42 9.95 -11.58
C LYS A 93 -13.46 10.45 -10.50
N THR A 94 -13.76 10.24 -9.23
CA THR A 94 -12.86 10.62 -8.12
C THR A 94 -11.57 9.80 -8.16
N ILE A 95 -11.66 8.50 -8.45
CA ILE A 95 -10.49 7.64 -8.66
C ILE A 95 -9.69 8.10 -9.88
N GLU A 96 -10.36 8.35 -11.01
CA GLU A 96 -9.74 8.86 -12.23
C GLU A 96 -9.00 10.19 -11.99
N ASP A 97 -9.62 11.11 -11.24
CA ASP A 97 -9.04 12.42 -10.89
C ASP A 97 -7.78 12.27 -10.02
N GLN A 98 -7.67 11.23 -9.19
CA GLN A 98 -6.47 10.92 -8.41
C GLN A 98 -5.40 10.22 -9.24
N LEU A 99 -5.78 9.30 -10.13
CA LEU A 99 -4.87 8.53 -10.98
C LEU A 99 -4.21 9.40 -12.05
N ARG A 100 -4.98 10.31 -12.67
CA ARG A 100 -4.53 11.15 -13.78
C ARG A 100 -3.21 11.88 -13.53
N PRO A 101 -3.04 12.69 -12.46
CA PRO A 101 -1.78 13.39 -12.23
C PRO A 101 -0.60 12.45 -11.96
N GLN A 102 -0.84 11.27 -11.38
CA GLN A 102 0.22 10.28 -11.12
C GLN A 102 0.70 9.63 -12.41
N LEU A 103 -0.23 9.22 -13.28
CA LEU A 103 0.06 8.63 -14.58
C LEU A 103 0.76 9.63 -15.52
N TRP A 104 0.34 10.89 -15.54
CA TRP A 104 1.04 11.95 -16.29
C TRP A 104 2.48 12.13 -15.82
N ARG A 105 2.71 12.15 -14.51
CA ARG A 105 4.06 12.29 -13.95
C ARG A 105 4.97 11.13 -14.36
N ILE A 106 4.45 9.91 -14.38
CA ILE A 106 5.21 8.73 -14.83
C ILE A 106 5.66 8.88 -16.28
N VAL A 107 4.74 9.33 -17.14
CA VAL A 107 5.03 9.59 -18.55
C VAL A 107 6.09 10.69 -18.70
N GLU A 108 6.00 11.77 -17.93
CA GLU A 108 7.02 12.84 -17.93
C GLU A 108 8.39 12.33 -17.47
N MET A 109 8.45 11.55 -16.37
CA MET A 109 9.69 10.98 -15.86
C MET A 109 10.36 10.05 -16.87
N SER A 110 9.58 9.27 -17.62
CA SER A 110 10.10 8.39 -18.67
C SER A 110 10.81 9.16 -19.80
N ASN A 111 10.48 10.44 -19.99
CA ASN A 111 11.08 11.31 -21.00
C ASN A 111 12.31 12.08 -20.49
N GLU A 112 12.35 12.42 -19.20
CA GLU A 112 13.42 13.26 -18.60
C GLU A 112 14.66 12.47 -18.17
N ASP A 113 14.54 11.17 -17.92
CA ASP A 113 15.58 10.37 -17.26
C ASP A 113 16.81 10.02 -18.13
N GLN A 114 16.95 10.57 -19.35
CA GLN A 114 18.15 10.37 -20.18
C GLN A 114 19.37 11.21 -19.76
N THR A 115 19.29 12.10 -18.77
CA THR A 115 20.31 13.18 -18.62
C THR A 115 21.07 13.30 -17.30
N LEU A 116 20.83 12.49 -16.26
CA LEU A 116 21.50 12.67 -14.96
C LEU A 116 22.35 11.46 -14.53
N LEU A 117 23.46 11.25 -15.24
CA LEU A 117 24.58 10.47 -14.72
C LEU A 117 25.34 11.31 -13.68
N GLY A 118 25.46 10.80 -12.46
CA GLY A 118 26.67 11.04 -11.67
C GLY A 118 26.61 12.05 -10.52
N LYS A 119 25.78 11.79 -9.51
CA LYS A 119 26.12 12.16 -8.12
C LYS A 119 25.77 11.01 -7.17
N ASN A 120 26.68 10.03 -7.12
CA ASN A 120 26.66 8.94 -6.15
C ASN A 120 27.06 9.47 -4.78
N GLY A 121 26.13 10.12 -4.08
CA GLY A 121 26.18 10.27 -2.63
C GLY A 121 25.38 9.14 -2.00
N GLU A 122 25.90 8.52 -0.95
CA GLU A 122 25.11 7.61 -0.11
C GLU A 122 23.88 8.35 0.40
N THR A 123 22.73 8.06 -0.19
CA THR A 123 21.45 8.68 0.17
C THR A 123 20.67 7.65 0.96
N LEU A 124 20.89 7.65 2.27
CA LEU A 124 20.18 6.78 3.19
C LEU A 124 18.80 7.37 3.50
N ILE A 125 17.76 6.64 3.13
CA ILE A 125 16.36 6.99 3.37
C ILE A 125 15.87 6.18 4.56
N PRO A 126 15.36 6.81 5.64
CA PRO A 126 14.75 6.07 6.73
C PRO A 126 13.41 5.47 6.27
N ILE A 127 13.26 4.16 6.42
CA ILE A 127 12.04 3.43 6.08
C ILE A 127 11.47 2.82 7.36
N SER A 128 10.19 3.04 7.59
CA SER A 128 9.43 2.50 8.72
C SER A 128 8.36 1.54 8.22
N ILE A 129 8.52 0.25 8.53
CA ILE A 129 7.53 -0.78 8.21
C ILE A 129 6.64 -0.97 9.44
N ARG A 130 5.34 -0.75 9.30
CA ARG A 130 4.32 -0.97 10.34
C ARG A 130 3.10 -1.63 9.69
N LEU A 131 3.06 -2.95 9.74
CA LEU A 131 2.02 -3.73 9.08
C LEU A 131 1.31 -4.63 10.09
N LEU A 132 -0.01 -4.77 9.94
CA LEU A 132 -0.79 -5.80 10.61
C LEU A 132 -1.19 -6.85 9.58
N PHE A 133 -0.51 -7.98 9.59
CA PHE A 133 -0.73 -9.08 8.64
C PHE A 133 -1.17 -10.33 9.40
N ASP A 134 -2.36 -10.87 9.10
CA ASP A 134 -2.95 -12.02 9.79
C ASP A 134 -2.70 -12.05 11.31
N ARG A 135 -3.07 -10.97 12.00
CA ARG A 135 -2.90 -10.78 13.46
C ARG A 135 -1.46 -10.65 13.95
N ILE A 136 -0.48 -10.62 13.06
CA ILE A 136 0.93 -10.36 13.35
C ILE A 136 1.19 -8.87 13.12
N ASN A 137 1.67 -8.16 14.14
CA ASN A 137 2.15 -6.80 13.99
C ASN A 137 3.63 -6.85 13.64
N ILE A 138 4.02 -6.25 12.52
CA ILE A 138 5.38 -6.17 12.02
C ILE A 138 5.84 -4.72 12.17
N HIS A 139 6.77 -4.46 13.08
CA HIS A 139 7.34 -3.13 13.31
C HIS A 139 8.86 -3.14 13.10
N GLU A 140 9.30 -2.57 11.98
CA GLU A 140 10.73 -2.44 11.65
C GLU A 140 11.10 -1.02 11.25
N ASN A 141 12.32 -0.60 11.60
CA ASN A 141 12.91 0.66 11.14
C ASN A 141 14.25 0.33 10.52
N ILE A 142 14.44 0.70 9.25
CA ILE A 142 15.65 0.44 8.49
C ILE A 142 16.14 1.71 7.81
N LEU A 143 17.44 1.76 7.53
CA LEU A 143 18.03 2.79 6.67
C LEU A 143 18.24 2.15 5.31
N TRP A 144 17.60 2.70 4.29
CA TRP A 144 17.64 2.16 2.94
C TRP A 144 18.60 2.98 2.07
N ASP A 145 19.57 2.31 1.45
CA ASP A 145 20.39 2.94 0.41
C ASP A 145 19.67 2.87 -0.92
N LYS A 146 19.26 4.03 -1.44
CA LYS A 146 18.59 4.17 -2.75
C LYS A 146 19.41 3.59 -3.91
N HIS A 147 20.74 3.60 -3.78
CA HIS A 147 21.66 3.13 -4.81
C HIS A 147 22.28 1.76 -4.48
N GLY A 148 21.88 1.17 -3.34
CA GLY A 148 22.34 -0.15 -2.92
C GLY A 148 21.82 -1.24 -3.85
N PRO A 149 22.50 -2.40 -3.96
CA PRO A 149 22.17 -3.45 -4.93
C PRO A 149 20.94 -4.30 -4.56
N LEU A 150 20.41 -4.15 -3.34
CA LEU A 150 19.32 -4.96 -2.82
C LEU A 150 17.97 -4.38 -3.26
N SER A 151 17.12 -5.20 -3.90
CA SER A 151 15.78 -4.76 -4.26
C SER A 151 14.82 -4.82 -3.05
N PRO A 152 13.75 -4.00 -3.01
CA PRO A 152 12.73 -4.09 -1.98
C PRO A 152 12.08 -5.48 -1.86
N PHE A 153 11.94 -6.22 -2.97
CA PHE A 153 11.36 -7.56 -2.98
C PHE A 153 12.31 -8.60 -2.40
N ASP A 154 13.60 -8.57 -2.77
CA ASP A 154 14.59 -9.50 -2.21
C ASP A 154 14.70 -9.31 -0.69
N PHE A 155 14.71 -8.06 -0.23
CA PHE A 155 14.67 -7.76 1.20
C PHE A 155 13.41 -8.29 1.89
N ALA A 156 12.23 -8.09 1.27
CA ALA A 156 10.97 -8.56 1.81
C ALA A 156 10.91 -10.09 1.90
N GLU A 157 11.43 -10.81 0.89
CA GLU A 157 11.55 -12.27 0.93
C GLU A 157 12.42 -12.76 2.08
N ASP A 158 13.61 -12.17 2.24
CA ASP A 158 14.54 -12.55 3.30
C ASP A 158 13.93 -12.27 4.68
N MET A 159 13.25 -11.13 4.85
CA MET A 159 12.55 -10.77 6.07
C MET A 159 11.39 -11.72 6.40
N VAL A 160 10.59 -12.12 5.39
CA VAL A 160 9.49 -13.07 5.56
C VAL A 160 10.02 -14.45 5.95
N LYS A 161 11.10 -14.91 5.33
CA LYS A 161 11.78 -16.17 5.70
C LYS A 161 12.35 -16.13 7.12
N GLU A 162 13.02 -15.04 7.50
CA GLU A 162 13.64 -14.88 8.82
C GLU A 162 12.59 -14.84 9.94
N MET A 163 11.49 -14.13 9.71
CA MET A 163 10.41 -13.95 10.71
C MET A 163 9.33 -15.04 10.64
N ASN A 164 9.46 -16.01 9.72
CA ASN A 164 8.48 -17.07 9.48
C ASN A 164 7.07 -16.52 9.26
N LEU A 165 6.97 -15.50 8.42
CA LEU A 165 5.71 -14.86 8.02
C LEU A 165 5.08 -15.58 6.82
N PRO A 166 3.78 -15.38 6.55
CA PRO A 166 3.16 -15.87 5.32
C PRO A 166 3.75 -15.19 4.07
N ASP A 167 3.86 -15.92 2.96
CA ASP A 167 4.40 -15.41 1.69
C ASP A 167 3.66 -14.16 1.17
N ASP A 168 2.36 -14.07 1.45
CA ASP A 168 1.52 -12.92 1.11
C ASP A 168 2.02 -11.60 1.74
N ALA A 169 2.78 -11.65 2.84
CA ALA A 169 3.35 -10.47 3.48
C ALA A 169 4.50 -9.82 2.66
N ILE A 170 5.11 -10.56 1.74
CA ILE A 170 6.21 -10.06 0.88
C ILE A 170 5.76 -8.81 0.14
N ILE A 171 4.57 -8.86 -0.48
CA ILE A 171 4.02 -7.78 -1.29
C ILE A 171 3.79 -6.54 -0.42
N SER A 172 3.16 -6.69 0.75
CA SER A 172 2.89 -5.56 1.65
C SER A 172 4.17 -4.89 2.16
N ILE A 173 5.21 -5.68 2.49
CA ILE A 173 6.51 -5.15 2.93
C ILE A 173 7.21 -4.41 1.78
N ALA A 174 7.31 -5.04 0.61
CA ALA A 174 7.95 -4.44 -0.57
C ALA A 174 7.25 -3.14 -1.00
N MET A 175 5.91 -3.13 -1.03
CA MET A 175 5.12 -1.94 -1.34
C MET A 175 5.38 -0.82 -0.33
N THR A 176 5.39 -1.12 0.97
CA THR A 176 5.66 -0.12 2.03
C THR A 176 7.03 0.53 1.86
N ILE A 177 8.04 -0.23 1.44
CA ILE A 177 9.39 0.28 1.15
C ILE A 177 9.34 1.17 -0.10
N ILE A 178 8.76 0.69 -1.20
CA ILE A 178 8.67 1.43 -2.47
C ILE A 178 7.91 2.75 -2.30
N GLU A 179 6.78 2.75 -1.61
CA GLU A 179 6.02 3.97 -1.29
C GLU A 179 6.89 5.02 -0.60
N GLN A 180 7.61 4.63 0.45
CA GLN A 180 8.48 5.54 1.20
C GLN A 180 9.70 5.99 0.39
N LEU A 181 10.25 5.16 -0.49
CA LEU A 181 11.32 5.53 -1.41
C LEU A 181 10.89 6.60 -2.42
N HIS A 182 9.60 6.64 -2.77
CA HIS A 182 8.98 7.68 -3.58
C HIS A 182 8.41 8.83 -2.73
N GLY A 183 8.64 8.83 -1.42
CA GLY A 183 8.21 9.89 -0.50
C GLY A 183 6.72 9.87 -0.14
N LEU A 184 6.01 8.79 -0.46
CA LEU A 184 4.62 8.60 -0.06
C LEU A 184 4.56 8.28 1.44
N HIS A 185 3.64 8.95 2.14
CA HIS A 185 3.35 8.67 3.55
C HIS A 185 2.47 7.44 3.65
N VAL A 186 3.00 6.35 4.19
CA VAL A 186 2.19 5.16 4.51
C VAL A 186 1.37 5.51 5.75
N ASP A 187 0.04 5.59 5.59
CA ASP A 187 -0.87 5.74 6.72
C ASP A 187 -0.86 4.42 7.48
N THR A 188 -0.02 4.39 8.50
CA THR A 188 0.21 3.19 9.30
C THR A 188 -0.93 3.02 10.29
N ALA A 189 -1.26 1.75 10.59
CA ALA A 189 -2.34 1.40 11.51
C ALA A 189 -2.27 2.25 12.78
N PRO A 190 -3.42 2.73 13.32
CA PRO A 190 -3.40 3.55 14.52
C PRO A 190 -2.66 2.79 15.62
N GLU A 191 -1.62 3.42 16.19
CA GLU A 191 -0.97 2.86 17.38
C GLU A 191 -2.08 2.57 18.40
N PRO A 192 -2.11 1.37 19.01
CA PRO A 192 -3.04 1.11 20.08
C PRO A 192 -2.82 2.19 21.13
N THR A 193 -3.87 2.94 21.45
CA THR A 193 -3.86 4.03 22.42
C THR A 193 -3.52 3.45 23.80
N SER A 194 -2.23 3.29 24.06
CA SER A 194 -1.71 2.93 25.37
C SER A 194 -1.70 4.21 26.21
N GLU A 195 -2.82 4.51 26.86
CA GLU A 195 -2.83 5.29 28.09
C GLU A 195 -2.04 4.52 29.16
N ASN A 196 -0.71 4.64 29.14
CA ASN A 196 0.11 4.64 30.34
C ASN A 196 1.55 5.01 30.01
N ASN A 197 2.00 6.04 30.71
CA ASN A 197 3.35 6.58 30.64
C ASN A 197 4.42 5.56 31.06
N ASP A 198 5.61 5.82 30.51
CA ASP A 198 6.92 5.30 30.86
C ASP A 198 7.38 3.99 30.21
N LYS A 199 8.34 4.20 29.29
CA LYS A 199 9.18 3.25 28.53
C LYS A 199 8.63 2.88 27.15
N LYS A 200 8.86 3.78 26.17
CA LYS A 200 8.95 3.42 24.75
C LYS A 200 10.10 2.41 24.57
N LYS A 201 9.84 1.13 24.79
CA LYS A 201 10.66 0.06 24.23
C LYS A 201 10.52 0.18 22.72
N LEU A 202 11.66 0.30 22.03
CA LEU A 202 11.74 0.19 20.59
C LEU A 202 11.35 -1.26 20.25
N TYR A 203 10.06 -1.54 20.05
CA TYR A 203 9.59 -2.85 19.64
C TYR A 203 10.03 -3.04 18.18
N ARG A 204 11.17 -3.71 18.04
CA ARG A 204 11.65 -4.27 16.78
C ARG A 204 11.18 -5.73 16.73
N GLY A 205 10.53 -6.13 15.66
CA GLY A 205 10.11 -7.51 15.42
C GLY A 205 8.64 -7.70 15.08
N ALA A 206 8.27 -8.98 14.92
CA ALA A 206 6.93 -9.44 14.64
C ALA A 206 6.31 -10.10 15.88
N TRP A 207 5.09 -9.74 16.27
CA TRP A 207 4.39 -10.40 17.38
C TRP A 207 2.92 -10.62 17.09
N THR A 208 2.34 -11.67 17.69
CA THR A 208 0.93 -11.99 17.52
C THR A 208 0.06 -11.12 18.44
N THR A 209 -1.07 -10.64 17.95
CA THR A 209 -2.04 -9.87 18.77
C THR A 209 -2.63 -10.69 19.93
N HIS A 210 -2.50 -12.01 19.92
CA HIS A 210 -3.01 -12.86 21.00
C HIS A 210 -2.27 -12.63 22.33
N ASP A 211 -1.04 -12.11 22.29
CA ASP A 211 -0.24 -11.77 23.48
C ASP A 211 -0.75 -10.52 24.22
N SER A 212 -1.69 -9.77 23.64
CA SER A 212 -2.36 -8.63 24.30
C SER A 212 -3.56 -9.02 25.19
N LYS A 213 -3.95 -10.30 25.22
CA LYS A 213 -5.11 -10.79 26.00
C LYS A 213 -4.94 -10.79 27.51
N GLU A 214 -3.78 -10.43 28.06
CA GLU A 214 -3.64 -10.29 29.51
C GLU A 214 -4.55 -9.19 30.09
N HIS A 215 -4.95 -8.19 29.30
CA HIS A 215 -5.90 -7.16 29.75
C HIS A 215 -7.37 -7.63 29.74
N ALA A 216 -7.76 -8.59 28.90
CA ALA A 216 -9.13 -9.11 28.85
C ALA A 216 -9.44 -10.08 30.01
N SER A 217 -8.40 -10.67 30.61
CA SER A 217 -8.52 -11.50 31.81
C SER A 217 -9.04 -10.70 33.02
N ILE A 218 -8.57 -9.46 33.19
CA ILE A 218 -8.95 -8.60 34.33
C ILE A 218 -10.44 -8.24 34.27
N VAL A 219 -10.98 -7.88 33.10
CA VAL A 219 -12.40 -7.52 32.96
C VAL A 219 -13.32 -8.72 33.18
N SER A 220 -12.92 -9.91 32.70
CA SER A 220 -13.68 -11.14 32.90
C SER A 220 -13.73 -11.54 34.39
N GLN A 221 -12.68 -11.26 35.15
CA GLN A 221 -12.59 -11.54 36.58
C GLN A 221 -13.44 -10.57 37.43
N VAL A 222 -13.52 -9.29 37.04
CA VAL A 222 -14.38 -8.28 37.70
C VAL A 222 -15.87 -8.56 37.45
N VAL A 223 -16.24 -9.00 36.25
CA VAL A 223 -17.64 -9.37 35.93
C VAL A 223 -18.06 -10.66 36.66
N ALA A 224 -17.13 -11.58 36.90
CA ALA A 224 -17.39 -12.78 37.71
C ALA A 224 -17.61 -12.45 39.20
N GLN A 225 -16.88 -11.49 39.76
CA GLN A 225 -17.05 -11.05 41.16
C GLN A 225 -18.35 -10.27 41.42
N HIS A 226 -18.91 -9.59 40.41
CA HIS A 226 -20.19 -8.87 40.56
C HIS A 226 -21.45 -9.73 40.37
N ARG A 227 -21.30 -11.01 39.98
CA ARG A 227 -22.44 -11.95 39.85
C ARG A 227 -22.64 -12.84 41.08
N SER A 228 -21.81 -12.70 42.12
CA SER A 228 -21.89 -13.50 43.35
C SER A 228 -22.41 -12.73 44.57
N ILE A 229 -23.23 -11.70 44.38
CA ILE A 229 -23.96 -10.99 45.44
C ILE A 229 -25.46 -11.12 45.15
#